data_AF-A0A962MS52-F1
#
_entry.id   AF-A0A962MS52-F1
#
_cell.length_a   1.000
_cell.length_b   1.000
_cell.length_c   1.000
_cell.angle_alpha   90.00
_cell.angle_beta   90.00
_cell.angle_gamma   90.00
#
_symmetry.space_group_name_H-M   'P 1'
#
loop_
_entity.id
_entity.type
_entity.pdbx_description
1 polymer ?
#
loop_
_entity_poly.entity_id
_entity_poly.type
_entity_poly.pdbx_seq_one_letter_code
_entity_poly.pdbx_strand_id
1 'polypeptide(L)'
;MAKKKAAKAVKRARKRAKKLASANLTLEKRVRKLKRKLGARAQEIADLHSRLARATPVAEAASPVSAAFGDSGGGNVATSQRSAWKRHSYLRDRYEFHIGAGETKDRARLLANEDLKHEHGADSGYTDDELSAILS
;
A
#
# COMPACT_ATOMS: atom_id res chain seq x y z
N MET A 1 -33.43 14.79 48.10
CA MET A 1 -32.60 13.78 47.37
C MET A 1 -32.39 14.07 45.87
N ALA A 2 -33.38 14.58 45.12
CA ALA A 2 -33.28 14.79 43.67
C ALA A 2 -32.17 15.78 43.22
N LYS A 3 -32.02 16.92 43.91
CA LYS A 3 -30.99 17.94 43.60
C LYS A 3 -29.55 17.38 43.63
N LYS A 4 -29.24 16.50 44.59
CA LYS A 4 -27.91 15.87 44.74
C LYS A 4 -27.63 14.85 43.61
N LYS A 5 -28.66 14.15 43.12
CA LYS A 5 -28.55 13.24 41.96
C LYS A 5 -28.32 14.03 40.66
N ALA A 6 -29.06 15.12 40.45
CA ALA A 6 -28.89 16.01 39.30
C ALA A 6 -27.48 16.62 39.24
N ALA A 7 -26.96 17.13 40.35
CA ALA A 7 -25.60 17.68 40.42
C ALA A 7 -24.51 16.65 40.07
N LYS A 8 -24.67 15.39 40.52
CA LYS A 8 -23.74 14.30 40.15
C LYS A 8 -23.81 13.96 38.66
N ALA A 9 -25.01 13.98 38.05
CA ALA A 9 -25.17 13.73 36.62
C ALA A 9 -24.49 14.82 35.77
N VAL A 10 -24.67 16.09 36.12
CA VAL A 10 -24.00 17.23 35.44
C VAL A 10 -22.48 17.12 35.55
N LYS A 11 -21.94 16.77 36.74
CA LYS A 11 -20.49 16.56 36.92
C LYS A 11 -19.95 15.44 36.03
N ARG A 12 -20.67 14.33 35.90
CA ARG A 12 -20.31 13.22 35.00
C ARG A 12 -20.36 13.62 33.53
N ALA A 13 -21.39 14.36 33.13
CA ALA A 13 -21.54 14.87 31.77
C ALA A 13 -20.38 15.82 31.40
N ARG A 14 -20.01 16.76 32.28
CA ARG A 14 -18.86 17.65 32.08
C ARG A 14 -17.54 16.88 31.93
N LYS A 15 -17.30 15.86 32.75
CA LYS A 15 -16.11 15.00 32.62
C LYS A 15 -16.06 14.27 31.28
N ARG A 16 -17.21 13.72 30.83
CA ARG A 16 -17.32 13.08 29.51
C ARG A 16 -17.06 14.06 28.38
N ALA A 17 -17.68 15.24 28.42
CA ALA A 17 -17.47 16.29 27.42
C ALA A 17 -15.99 16.69 27.32
N LYS A 18 -15.29 16.87 28.45
CA LYS A 18 -13.86 17.19 28.46
C LYS A 18 -12.99 16.08 27.84
N LYS A 19 -13.32 14.80 28.11
CA LYS A 19 -12.64 13.64 27.51
C LYS A 19 -12.87 13.54 26.00
N LEU A 20 -14.10 13.79 25.56
CA LEU A 20 -14.42 13.81 24.13
C LEU A 20 -13.73 14.97 23.41
N ALA A 21 -13.67 16.15 24.02
CA ALA A 21 -12.96 17.30 23.46
C ALA A 21 -11.46 17.03 23.25
N SER A 22 -10.78 16.41 24.22
CA SER A 22 -9.36 16.06 24.07
C SER A 22 -9.12 14.94 23.04
N ALA A 23 -10.04 13.98 22.95
CA ALA A 23 -10.00 12.95 21.91
C ALA A 23 -10.18 13.55 20.51
N ASN A 24 -11.16 14.45 20.33
CA ASN A 24 -11.39 15.15 19.06
C ASN A 24 -10.16 15.96 18.64
N LEU A 25 -9.55 16.71 19.55
CA LEU A 25 -8.32 17.45 19.26
C LEU A 25 -7.19 16.53 18.78
N THR A 26 -7.09 15.33 19.36
CA THR A 26 -6.07 14.34 18.96
C THR A 26 -6.36 13.79 17.57
N LEU A 27 -7.63 13.51 17.27
CA LEU A 27 -8.06 13.05 15.95
C LEU A 27 -7.84 14.14 14.89
N GLU A 28 -8.18 15.40 15.17
CA GLU A 28 -7.92 16.52 14.26
C GLU A 28 -6.44 16.67 13.92
N LYS A 29 -5.56 16.55 14.93
CA LYS A 29 -4.10 16.55 14.71
C LYS A 29 -3.66 15.41 13.81
N ARG A 30 -4.21 14.20 14.01
CA ARG A 30 -3.94 13.04 13.14
C ARG A 30 -4.41 13.26 11.71
N VAL A 31 -5.64 13.75 11.52
CA VAL A 31 -6.18 14.09 10.20
C VAL A 31 -5.29 15.13 9.51
N ARG A 32 -4.87 16.18 10.21
CA ARG A 32 -3.95 17.19 9.66
C ARG A 32 -2.61 16.58 9.25
N LYS A 33 -2.03 15.70 10.07
CA LYS A 33 -0.78 14.99 9.74
C LYS A 33 -0.94 14.10 8.51
N LEU A 34 -2.04 13.37 8.40
CA LEU A 34 -2.33 12.51 7.27
C LEU A 34 -2.55 13.32 5.98
N LYS A 35 -3.32 14.42 6.04
CA LYS A 35 -3.48 15.33 4.90
C LYS A 35 -2.15 15.88 4.39
N ARG A 36 -1.24 16.28 5.30
CA ARG A 36 0.12 16.72 4.94
C ARG A 36 0.93 15.63 4.25
N LYS A 37 0.91 14.40 4.80
CA LYS A 37 1.59 13.26 4.18
C LYS A 37 1.05 12.93 2.79
N LEU A 38 -0.27 13.01 2.61
CA LEU A 38 -0.93 12.76 1.33
C LEU A 38 -0.52 13.84 0.31
N GLY A 39 -0.53 15.12 0.70
CA GLY A 39 -0.03 16.20 -0.15
C GLY A 39 1.44 16.06 -0.53
N ALA A 40 2.31 15.69 0.41
CA ALA A 40 3.73 15.46 0.14
C ALA A 40 3.94 14.32 -0.87
N ARG A 41 3.21 13.21 -0.73
CA ARG A 41 3.26 12.10 -1.69
C ARG A 41 2.72 12.49 -3.06
N ALA A 42 1.64 13.28 -3.12
CA ALA A 42 1.11 13.76 -4.38
C ALA A 42 2.13 14.64 -5.13
N GLN A 43 2.85 15.50 -4.40
CA GLN A 43 3.95 16.28 -4.97
C GLN A 43 5.10 15.39 -5.46
N GLU A 44 5.51 14.41 -4.66
CA GLU A 44 6.55 13.45 -5.05
C GLU A 44 6.17 12.68 -6.33
N ILE A 45 4.91 12.25 -6.45
CA ILE A 45 4.38 11.62 -7.66
C ILE A 45 4.46 12.59 -8.85
N ALA A 46 4.06 13.85 -8.66
CA ALA A 46 4.14 14.86 -9.70
C ALA A 46 5.58 15.10 -10.15
N ASP A 47 6.52 15.22 -9.21
CA ASP A 47 7.95 15.42 -9.50
C ASP A 47 8.53 14.22 -10.25
N LEU A 48 8.17 12.99 -9.86
CA LEU A 48 8.58 11.76 -10.57
C LEU A 48 8.01 11.72 -11.99
N HIS A 49 6.74 12.08 -12.19
CA HIS A 49 6.14 12.19 -13.52
C HIS A 49 6.84 13.24 -14.38
N SER A 50 7.17 14.41 -13.83
CA SER A 50 7.92 15.44 -14.57
C SER A 50 9.33 14.99 -14.94
N ARG A 51 10.01 14.23 -14.06
CA ARG A 51 11.33 13.63 -14.36
C ARG A 51 11.24 12.59 -15.47
N LEU A 52 10.23 11.73 -15.45
CA LEU A 52 9.97 10.77 -16.53
C LEU A 52 9.72 11.47 -17.86
N ALA A 53 8.87 12.50 -17.88
CA ALA A 53 8.60 13.28 -19.09
C ALA A 53 9.84 13.98 -19.66
N ARG A 54 10.77 14.41 -18.79
CA ARG A 54 12.05 15.02 -19.21
C ARG A 54 13.09 13.99 -19.68
N ALA A 55 13.01 12.75 -19.19
CA ALA A 55 13.91 11.65 -19.55
C ALA A 55 13.54 10.95 -20.87
N THR A 56 12.39 11.26 -21.47
CA THR A 56 12.04 10.89 -22.85
C THR A 56 12.44 12.01 -23.82
N PRO A 57 13.60 11.92 -24.50
CA PRO A 57 13.89 12.83 -25.59
C PRO A 57 13.06 12.44 -26.82
N VAL A 58 12.52 13.45 -27.48
CA VAL A 58 12.01 13.39 -28.85
C VAL A 58 13.05 12.74 -29.74
N ALA A 59 12.76 11.57 -30.29
CA ALA A 59 13.55 10.93 -31.35
C ALA A 59 12.63 10.69 -32.54
N GLU A 60 12.52 11.71 -33.38
CA GLU A 60 12.05 11.59 -34.75
C GLU A 60 13.28 11.43 -35.66
N ALA A 61 13.19 10.51 -36.63
CA ALA A 61 14.11 10.17 -37.74
C ALA A 61 15.32 9.25 -37.46
N ALA A 62 15.12 7.92 -37.63
CA ALA A 62 15.80 7.06 -38.62
C ALA A 62 15.53 5.55 -38.34
N SER A 63 14.97 4.84 -39.32
CA SER A 63 14.62 3.40 -39.32
C SER A 63 15.83 2.44 -39.26
N PRO A 64 15.64 1.10 -39.36
CA PRO A 64 14.94 0.22 -38.43
C PRO A 64 15.89 -0.94 -38.01
N VAL A 65 16.03 -1.21 -36.71
CA VAL A 65 16.63 -2.49 -36.28
C VAL A 65 15.79 -3.07 -35.17
N SER A 66 15.19 -4.21 -35.49
CA SER A 66 14.37 -5.09 -34.67
C SER A 66 14.79 -5.14 -33.20
N ALA A 67 14.04 -4.46 -32.36
CA ALA A 67 13.82 -4.87 -30.98
C ALA A 67 12.33 -4.78 -30.73
N ALA A 68 11.68 -5.94 -30.74
CA ALA A 68 10.28 -6.11 -30.40
C ALA A 68 10.06 -5.73 -28.92
N PHE A 69 9.87 -4.44 -28.67
CA PHE A 69 9.21 -3.93 -27.48
C PHE A 69 8.03 -3.08 -27.95
N GLY A 70 7.04 -3.79 -28.51
CA GLY A 70 5.71 -3.24 -28.66
C GLY A 70 5.09 -3.08 -27.29
N ASP A 71 4.81 -1.84 -26.90
CA ASP A 71 3.44 -1.34 -26.93
C ASP A 71 3.35 -0.08 -26.05
N SER A 72 3.15 1.05 -26.73
CA SER A 72 2.75 2.32 -26.14
C SER A 72 1.35 2.19 -25.52
N GLY A 73 1.30 1.73 -24.28
CA GLY A 73 0.05 1.56 -23.53
C GLY A 73 -0.06 2.50 -22.33
N GLY A 74 -0.33 3.78 -22.55
CA GLY A 74 -0.65 4.75 -21.48
C GLY A 74 -1.89 4.39 -20.63
N GLY A 75 -2.63 3.34 -20.99
CA GLY A 75 -3.72 2.75 -20.20
C GLY A 75 -3.31 1.59 -19.27
N ASN A 76 -2.10 1.04 -19.40
CA ASN A 76 -1.69 -0.21 -18.73
C ASN A 76 -0.98 -0.02 -17.39
N VAL A 77 -0.52 1.18 -17.04
CA VAL A 77 0.20 1.41 -15.77
C VAL A 77 -0.71 1.18 -14.56
N ALA A 78 -1.95 1.67 -14.61
CA ALA A 78 -2.92 1.49 -13.53
C ALA A 78 -3.41 0.03 -13.41
N THR A 79 -3.43 -0.71 -14.52
CA THR A 79 -3.81 -2.14 -14.56
C THR A 79 -2.65 -3.00 -14.07
N SER A 80 -1.42 -2.70 -14.50
CA SER A 80 -0.19 -3.34 -14.06
C SER A 80 0.05 -3.16 -12.56
N GLN A 81 -0.14 -1.94 -12.03
CA GLN A 81 -0.06 -1.67 -10.58
C GLN A 81 -1.11 -2.44 -9.78
N ARG A 82 -2.34 -2.54 -10.30
CA ARG A 82 -3.41 -3.34 -9.66
C ARG A 82 -3.08 -4.82 -9.67
N SER A 83 -2.54 -5.34 -10.78
CA SER A 83 -2.10 -6.74 -10.88
C SER A 83 -0.91 -7.03 -9.97
N ALA A 84 0.06 -6.13 -9.87
CA ALA A 84 1.18 -6.24 -8.94
C ALA A 84 0.71 -6.24 -7.48
N TRP A 85 -0.22 -5.34 -7.13
CA TRP A 85 -0.82 -5.33 -5.79
C TRP A 85 -1.53 -6.65 -5.49
N LYS A 86 -2.34 -7.15 -6.43
CA LYS A 86 -3.09 -8.40 -6.25
C LYS A 86 -2.15 -9.58 -6.00
N ARG A 87 -1.04 -9.67 -6.75
CA ARG A 87 0.01 -10.68 -6.53
C ARG A 87 0.69 -10.53 -5.16
N HIS A 88 1.01 -9.31 -4.73
CA HIS A 88 1.61 -9.08 -3.41
C HIS A 88 0.68 -9.45 -2.26
N SER A 89 -0.61 -9.10 -2.36
CA SER A 89 -1.61 -9.49 -1.37
C SER A 89 -1.75 -11.01 -1.30
N TYR A 90 -1.91 -11.67 -2.45
CA TYR A 90 -2.00 -13.13 -2.52
C TYR A 90 -0.76 -13.81 -1.92
N LEU A 91 0.44 -13.34 -2.26
CA LEU A 91 1.70 -13.87 -1.75
C LEU A 91 1.75 -13.78 -0.21
N ARG A 92 1.33 -12.66 0.38
CA ARG A 92 1.29 -12.49 1.84
C ARG A 92 0.27 -13.42 2.49
N ASP A 93 -0.94 -13.53 1.93
CA ASP A 93 -1.98 -14.40 2.47
C ASP A 93 -1.53 -15.88 2.47
N ARG A 94 -0.88 -16.33 1.39
CA ARG A 94 -0.32 -17.70 1.30
C ARG A 94 0.85 -17.91 2.23
N TYR A 95 1.73 -16.92 2.38
CA TYR A 95 2.82 -16.98 3.35
C TYR A 95 2.29 -17.14 4.78
N GLU A 96 1.30 -16.34 5.19
CA GLU A 96 0.68 -16.45 6.51
C GLU A 96 -0.02 -17.80 6.72
N PHE A 97 -0.68 -18.33 5.68
CA PHE A 97 -1.27 -19.67 5.70
C PHE A 97 -0.22 -20.75 6.01
N HIS A 98 0.93 -20.75 5.32
CA HIS A 98 1.98 -21.74 5.54
C HIS A 98 2.68 -21.57 6.89
N ILE A 99 2.88 -20.34 7.36
CA ILE A 99 3.33 -20.07 8.74
C ILE A 99 2.34 -20.65 9.76
N GLY A 100 1.03 -20.44 9.54
CA GLY A 100 -0.02 -21.00 10.39
C GLY A 100 -0.09 -22.53 10.37
N ALA A 101 0.35 -23.16 9.28
CA ALA A 101 0.49 -24.61 9.16
C ALA A 101 1.76 -25.17 9.85
N GLY A 102 2.60 -24.31 10.43
CA GLY A 102 3.80 -24.69 11.17
C GLY A 102 5.09 -24.75 10.33
N GLU A 103 5.05 -24.22 9.10
CA GLU A 103 6.24 -24.16 8.25
C GLU A 103 7.25 -23.12 8.76
N THR A 104 8.52 -23.35 8.48
CA THR A 104 9.57 -22.36 8.75
C THR A 104 9.39 -21.15 7.83
N LYS A 105 9.90 -19.98 8.22
CA LYS A 105 9.76 -18.76 7.43
C LYS A 105 10.28 -18.93 6.00
N ASP A 106 11.45 -19.53 5.84
CA ASP A 106 12.07 -19.72 4.53
C ASP A 106 11.26 -20.70 3.68
N ARG A 107 10.74 -21.79 4.30
CA ARG A 107 9.90 -22.76 3.61
C ARG A 107 8.54 -22.16 3.22
N ALA A 108 7.94 -21.37 4.09
CA ALA A 108 6.68 -20.67 3.83
C ALA A 108 6.81 -19.66 2.69
N ARG A 109 7.95 -18.95 2.57
CA ARG A 109 8.22 -18.05 1.43
C ARG A 109 8.25 -18.81 0.11
N LEU A 110 8.98 -19.94 0.07
CA LEU A 110 9.06 -20.78 -1.13
C LEU A 110 7.69 -21.32 -1.53
N LEU A 111 6.94 -21.87 -0.58
CA LEU A 111 5.60 -22.42 -0.84
C LEU A 111 4.61 -21.35 -1.30
N ALA A 112 4.64 -20.16 -0.69
CA ALA A 112 3.82 -19.04 -1.12
C ALA A 112 4.18 -18.56 -2.54
N ASN A 113 5.46 -18.59 -2.91
CA ASN A 113 5.91 -18.23 -4.25
C ASN A 113 5.51 -19.27 -5.30
N GLU A 114 5.53 -20.57 -4.96
CA GLU A 114 5.04 -21.63 -5.84
C GLU A 114 3.52 -21.54 -6.03
N ASP A 115 2.76 -21.27 -4.96
CA ASP A 115 1.32 -20.99 -5.06
C ASP A 115 1.04 -19.78 -5.96
N LEU A 116 1.86 -18.73 -5.84
CA LEU A 116 1.75 -17.52 -6.67
C LEU A 116 1.98 -17.84 -8.16
N LYS A 117 3.00 -18.64 -8.48
CA LYS A 117 3.28 -19.08 -9.86
C LYS A 117 2.15 -19.95 -10.41
N HIS A 118 1.55 -20.79 -9.57
CA HIS A 118 0.43 -21.63 -9.97
C HIS A 118 -0.83 -20.79 -10.29
N GLU A 119 -1.14 -19.79 -9.46
CA GLU A 119 -2.36 -18.97 -9.61
C GLU A 119 -2.23 -17.86 -10.67
N HIS A 120 -1.04 -17.24 -10.77
CA HIS A 120 -0.81 -16.06 -11.60
C HIS A 120 0.15 -16.29 -12.78
N GLY A 121 0.56 -17.54 -13.01
CA GLY A 121 1.47 -17.95 -14.09
C GLY A 121 2.94 -17.98 -13.67
N ALA A 122 3.73 -18.81 -14.35
CA ALA A 122 5.13 -19.08 -14.01
C ALA A 122 6.01 -17.82 -13.97
N ASP A 123 5.71 -16.82 -14.82
CA ASP A 123 6.43 -15.55 -14.90
C ASP A 123 6.10 -14.57 -13.76
N SER A 124 5.13 -14.92 -12.90
CA SER A 124 4.72 -14.08 -11.77
C SER A 124 5.51 -14.33 -10.48
N GLY A 125 6.43 -15.31 -10.47
CA GLY A 125 7.25 -15.63 -9.31
C GLY A 125 8.32 -14.60 -8.98
N TYR A 126 8.68 -14.53 -7.71
CA TYR A 126 9.76 -13.67 -7.21
C TYR A 126 11.03 -14.47 -6.92
N THR A 127 12.17 -13.78 -6.94
CA THR A 127 13.46 -14.31 -6.49
C THR A 127 13.51 -14.39 -4.96
N ASP A 128 14.46 -15.14 -4.41
CA ASP A 128 14.56 -15.33 -2.95
C ASP A 128 14.86 -14.03 -2.19
N ASP A 129 15.71 -13.16 -2.78
CA ASP A 129 16.01 -11.83 -2.25
C ASP A 129 14.76 -10.93 -2.23
N GLU A 130 13.94 -11.00 -3.29
CA GLU A 130 12.69 -10.25 -3.38
C GLU A 130 11.63 -10.79 -2.39
N LEU A 131 11.52 -12.11 -2.25
CA LEU A 131 10.64 -12.72 -1.25
C LEU A 131 11.03 -12.29 0.16
N SER A 132 12.32 -12.25 0.46
CA SER A 132 12.84 -11.75 1.73
C SER A 132 12.52 -10.27 1.93
N ALA A 133 12.66 -9.43 0.90
CA ALA A 133 12.32 -8.02 1.00
C ALA A 133 10.79 -7.76 1.17
N ILE A 134 9.94 -8.58 0.55
CA ILE A 134 8.48 -8.43 0.57
C ILE A 134 7.86 -9.01 1.86
N LEU A 135 8.40 -10.13 2.34
CA LEU A 135 7.86 -10.96 3.43
C LEU A 135 8.75 -10.99 4.70
N SER A 136 9.68 -10.04 4.85
CA SER A 136 10.48 -9.88 6.08
C SER A 136 9.63 -9.57 7.32
#